data_AF-A0A658NFS4-F1
#
_entry.id   AF-A0A658NFS4-F1
#
_cell.length_a   1.000
_cell.length_b   1.000
_cell.length_c   1.000
_cell.angle_alpha   90.00
_cell.angle_beta   90.00
_cell.angle_gamma   90.00
#
_symmetry.space_group_name_H-M   'P 1'
#
loop_
_entity.id
_entity.type
_entity.pdbx_description
1 polymer ?
#
loop_
_entity_poly.entity_id
_entity_poly.type
_entity_poly.pdbx_seq_one_letter_code
_entity_poly.pdbx_strand_id
1 'polypeptide(L)' 'MAIDDKPLIDAFKEANVLAIDGCPKDCAKKILENAGIENFNHLRLTDLGYQKGKTPVTENVINEVYAKAEIIY' A
#
# COMPACT_ATOMS: atom_id res chain seq x y z
N MET A 1 -15.67 -12.89 0.95
CA MET A 1 -14.73 -11.85 0.47
C MET A 1 -14.49 -10.94 1.66
N ALA A 2 -13.24 -10.61 1.99
CA ALA A 2 -12.87 -9.95 3.25
C ALA A 2 -13.38 -8.49 3.43
N ILE A 3 -14.24 -8.00 2.53
CA ILE A 3 -14.62 -6.60 2.43
C ILE A 3 -15.63 -6.17 3.51
N ASP A 4 -16.36 -7.13 4.10
CA ASP A 4 -17.32 -6.89 5.21
C ASP A 4 -16.95 -7.66 6.48
N ASP A 5 -15.71 -8.14 6.58
CA ASP A 5 -15.24 -8.89 7.75
C ASP A 5 -14.91 -7.91 8.89
N LYS A 6 -15.91 -7.67 9.73
CA LYS A 6 -15.81 -6.70 10.83
C LYS A 6 -14.65 -6.98 11.79
N PRO A 7 -14.42 -8.23 12.27
CA PRO A 7 -13.22 -8.55 13.05
C PRO A 7 -11.90 -8.15 12.36
N LEU A 8 -11.77 -8.41 11.06
CA LEU A 8 -10.57 -8.05 10.31
C LEU A 8 -10.41 -6.53 10.15
N ILE A 9 -11.50 -5.82 9.85
CA ILE A 9 -11.49 -4.36 9.71
C ILE A 9 -11.09 -3.70 11.03
N ASP A 10 -11.65 -4.17 12.15
CA ASP A 10 -11.32 -3.64 13.48
C ASP A 10 -9.85 -3.94 13.84
N ALA A 11 -9.33 -5.11 13.46
CA ALA A 11 -7.90 -5.41 13.62
C ALA A 11 -7.00 -4.46 12.81
N PHE A 12 -7.41 -4.05 11.61
CA PHE A 12 -6.63 -3.10 10.80
C PHE A 12 -6.67 -1.66 11.33
N LYS A 13 -7.73 -1.25 12.02
CA LYS A 13 -7.80 0.08 12.65
C LYS A 13 -6.75 0.27 13.76
N GLU A 14 -6.38 -0.82 14.43
CA GLU A 14 -5.41 -0.83 15.53
C GLU A 14 -3.99 -1.23 15.06
N ALA A 15 -3.83 -1.64 13.80
CA ALA A 15 -2.56 -2.09 13.27
C ALA A 15 -1.78 -0.94 12.60
N ASN A 16 -0.44 -1.05 12.59
CA ASN A 16 0.37 -0.26 11.67
C ASN A 16 0.25 -0.87 10.26
N VAL A 17 -0.50 -0.21 9.38
CA VAL A 17 -0.81 -0.69 8.02
C VAL A 17 -0.04 0.13 7.00
N LEU A 18 0.64 -0.54 6.07
CA LEU A 18 1.19 0.08 4.84
C LEU A 18 0.35 -0.33 3.64
N ALA A 19 -0.36 0.63 3.05
CA ALA A 19 -1.05 0.49 1.78
C ALA A 19 -0.09 0.75 0.61
N ILE A 20 0.04 -0.20 -0.30
CA ILE A 20 0.88 -0.08 -1.50
C ILE A 20 0.01 -0.03 -2.74
N ASP A 21 0.09 1.07 -3.50
CA ASP A 21 -0.64 1.24 -4.75
C ASP A 21 0.31 1.28 -5.95
N GLY A 22 -0.05 0.56 -7.02
CA GLY A 22 0.74 0.47 -8.25
C GLY A 22 0.27 1.36 -9.39
N CYS A 23 -0.75 2.20 -9.18
CA CYS A 23 -1.27 3.10 -10.22
C CYS A 23 -2.03 4.30 -9.62
N PRO A 24 -2.34 5.35 -10.42
CA PRO A 24 -3.04 6.54 -9.95
C PRO A 24 -4.50 6.32 -9.49
N LYS A 25 -5.02 5.09 -9.56
CA LYS A 25 -6.38 4.79 -9.10
C LYS A 25 -6.48 4.67 -7.59
N ASP A 26 -5.37 4.43 -6.87
CA ASP A 26 -5.34 4.32 -5.41
C ASP A 26 -6.33 3.30 -4.85
N CYS A 27 -6.36 2.10 -5.43
CA CYS A 27 -7.36 1.12 -5.04
C CYS A 27 -7.19 0.65 -3.60
N ALA A 28 -5.95 0.44 -3.13
CA ALA A 28 -5.70 -0.03 -1.78
C ALA A 28 -6.06 1.05 -0.76
N LYS A 29 -5.56 2.27 -0.97
CA LYS A 29 -5.92 3.45 -0.16
C LYS A 29 -7.43 3.65 -0.06
N LYS A 30 -8.14 3.67 -1.20
CA LYS A 30 -9.61 3.88 -1.22
C LYS A 30 -10.38 2.76 -0.52
N ILE A 31 -9.91 1.52 -0.58
CA ILE A 31 -10.53 0.41 0.14
C ILE A 31 -10.43 0.63 1.66
N LEU A 32 -9.26 1.04 2.16
CA LEU A 32 -9.06 1.33 3.58
C LEU A 32 -9.90 2.52 4.04
N GLU A 33 -9.88 3.62 3.28
CA GLU A 33 -10.69 4.82 3.57
C GLU A 33 -12.19 4.48 3.61
N ASN A 34 -12.69 3.72 2.62
CA ASN A 34 -14.11 3.30 2.57
C ASN A 34 -14.49 2.37 3.74
N ALA A 35 -13.53 1.64 4.32
CA ALA A 35 -13.73 0.82 5.51
C ALA A 35 -13.60 1.60 6.83
N GLY A 36 -13.35 2.91 6.76
CA GLY A 36 -13.15 3.77 7.94
C GLY A 36 -11.80 3.55 8.63
N ILE A 37 -10.80 3.06 7.90
CA ILE A 37 -9.42 2.94 8.38
C ILE A 37 -8.68 4.18 7.87
N GLU A 38 -8.43 5.14 8.76
CA GLU A 38 -7.82 6.44 8.39
C GLU A 38 -6.34 6.51 8.77
N ASN A 39 -5.91 5.72 9.76
CA ASN A 39 -4.53 5.67 10.23
C ASN A 39 -3.76 4.57 9.51
N PHE A 40 -3.22 4.90 8.34
CA PHE A 40 -2.33 4.00 7.60
C PHE A 40 -1.27 4.79 6.82
N ASN A 41 -0.17 4.11 6.56
CA ASN A 41 0.90 4.59 5.71
C ASN A 41 0.58 4.28 4.24
N HIS A 42 0.90 5.19 3.32
CA HIS A 42 0.62 5.00 1.90
C HIS A 42 1.87 5.17 1.05
N LEU A 43 2.13 4.19 0.19
CA LEU A 43 3.21 4.21 -0.78
C LEU A 43 2.64 3.93 -2.17
N ARG A 44 2.69 4.93 -3.06
CA ARG A 44 2.36 4.72 -4.48
C ARG A 44 3.63 4.52 -5.31
N LEU A 45 3.81 3.31 -5.85
CA LEU A 45 5.00 2.95 -6.63
C LEU A 45 5.17 3.80 -7.89
N THR A 46 4.09 4.23 -8.53
CA THR A 46 4.17 5.08 -9.73
C THR A 46 4.62 6.49 -9.42
N ASP A 47 4.47 6.98 -8.18
CA ASP A 47 5.01 8.29 -7.77
C ASP A 47 6.54 8.23 -7.65
N LEU A 48 7.08 7.02 -7.46
CA LEU A 48 8.52 6.74 -7.51
C LEU A 48 9.01 6.38 -8.93
N GLY A 49 8.14 6.39 -9.94
CA GLY A 49 8.49 6.07 -11.32
C GLY A 49 8.40 4.58 -11.69
N TYR A 50 8.00 3.70 -10.76
CA TYR A 50 7.89 2.27 -11.04
C TYR A 50 6.52 1.94 -11.67
N GLN A 51 6.55 1.50 -12.93
CA GLN A 51 5.35 1.23 -13.74
C GLN A 51 5.28 -0.25 -14.14
N LYS A 52 4.09 -0.85 -13.98
CA LYS A 52 3.82 -2.24 -14.39
C LYS A 52 4.18 -2.46 -15.86
N GLY A 53 4.92 -3.52 -16.13
CA GLY A 53 5.36 -3.90 -17.48
C GLY A 53 6.51 -3.04 -18.05
N LYS A 54 6.95 -1.99 -17.35
CA LYS A 54 8.10 -1.17 -17.76
C LYS A 54 9.26 -1.22 -16.77
N THR A 55 8.98 -1.52 -15.51
CA THR A 55 10.01 -1.68 -14.48
C THR A 55 10.47 -3.14 -14.42
N PRO A 56 11.75 -3.43 -14.68
CA PRO A 56 12.33 -4.75 -14.46
C PRO A 56 12.36 -5.09 -12.97
N VAL A 57 11.98 -6.31 -12.61
CA VAL A 57 12.05 -6.79 -11.22
C VAL A 57 13.47 -7.29 -10.95
N THR A 58 14.33 -6.39 -10.51
CA THR A 58 15.73 -6.68 -10.13
C THR A 58 15.91 -6.47 -8.63
N GLU A 59 16.94 -7.08 -8.05
CA GLU A 59 17.27 -6.88 -6.62
C GLU A 59 17.45 -5.40 -6.27
N ASN A 60 18.11 -4.63 -7.15
CA ASN A 60 18.30 -3.20 -6.94
C ASN A 60 16.96 -2.45 -6.84
N VAL A 61 16.02 -2.71 -7.76
CA VAL A 61 14.68 -2.09 -7.72
C VAL A 61 13.92 -2.49 -6.46
N ILE A 62 14.02 -3.76 -6.05
CA ILE A 62 13.37 -4.24 -4.82
C ILE A 62 13.95 -3.50 -3.60
N ASN A 63 15.27 -3.36 -3.52
CA ASN A 63 15.95 -2.68 -2.42
C ASN A 63 15.62 -1.18 -2.37
N GLU A 64 15.52 -0.51 -3.53
CA GLU A 64 15.12 0.89 -3.61
C GLU A 64 13.68 1.10 -3.08
N VAL A 65 12.74 0.25 -3.50
CA VAL A 65 11.35 0.30 -3.00
C VAL A 65 11.30 -0.02 -1.51
N TYR A 66 12.05 -1.02 -1.04
CA TYR A 66 12.13 -1.39 0.37
C TYR A 66 12.63 -0.21 1.23
N ALA A 67 13.72 0.46 0.83
CA ALA A 67 14.26 1.59 1.57
C ALA A 67 13.27 2.76 1.67
N LYS A 68 12.34 2.91 0.72
CA LYS A 68 11.24 3.88 0.83
C LYS A 68 10.14 3.39 1.75
N ALA A 69 9.78 2.12 1.68
CA ALA A 69 8.77 1.52 2.53
C ALA A 69 9.18 1.54 4.02
N GLU A 70 10.44 1.22 4.34
CA GLU A 70 10.98 1.17 5.71
C GLU A 70 10.98 2.53 6.42
N ILE A 71 11.05 3.64 5.69
CA ILE A 71 10.99 4.99 6.29
C ILE A 71 9.55 5.36 6.68
N ILE A 72 8.57 4.83 5.94
CA ILE A 72 7.16 5.21 6.06
C ILE A 72 6.42 4.21 6.95
N TYR A 73 6.87 2.96 7.02
CA TYR A 73 6.31 1.91 7.87
C TYR A 73 6.93 1.89 9.27
#